data_AF-A0A257HNL5-F1
#
_entry.id   AF-A0A257HNL5-F1
#
_cell.length_a   1.000
_cell.length_b   1.000
_cell.length_c   1.000
_cell.angle_alpha   90.00
_cell.angle_beta   90.00
_cell.angle_gamma   90.00
#
_symmetry.space_group_name_H-M   'P 1'
#
loop_
_entity.id
_entity.type
_entity.pdbx_description
1 polymer ?
#
loop_
_entity_poly.entity_id
_entity_poly.type
_entity_poly.pdbx_seq_one_letter_code
_entity_poly.pdbx_strand_id
1 'polypeptide(L)'
;MTNLVKPLASIACAFVALAAGTAGAQTFQLEVDQTQPLRFQRPVTGVVVGNANIADVIVHDARVLFVVGKSQGTTEITAVDAAGNTVFSGTIQVRPSNVRDMITIQRGKEISTAICQDRCIPNVHSEGTAQGNAPAIAAINARSGFAAGSGSRQ
;
A
#
# COMPACT_ATOMS: atom_id res chain seq x y z
N MET A 1 -27.61 -42.54 -68.07
CA MET A 1 -27.11 -43.31 -66.91
C MET A 1 -26.19 -42.39 -66.13
N THR A 2 -26.80 -41.44 -65.40
CA THR A 2 -26.91 -41.35 -63.93
C THR A 2 -25.84 -40.42 -63.34
N ASN A 3 -26.29 -39.20 -63.05
CA ASN A 3 -25.57 -38.10 -62.43
C ASN A 3 -25.13 -38.46 -61.00
N LEU A 4 -23.87 -38.23 -60.69
CA LEU A 4 -23.29 -38.46 -59.36
C LEU A 4 -23.51 -37.23 -58.47
N VAL A 5 -24.60 -37.24 -57.73
CA VAL A 5 -24.93 -36.28 -56.68
C VAL A 5 -24.01 -36.47 -55.47
N LYS A 6 -23.26 -35.42 -55.10
CA LYS A 6 -22.60 -35.27 -53.80
C LYS A 6 -23.64 -34.88 -52.74
N PRO A 7 -23.60 -35.48 -51.53
CA PRO A 7 -24.00 -34.77 -50.34
C PRO A 7 -22.77 -34.50 -49.46
N LEU A 8 -22.48 -33.22 -49.27
CA LEU A 8 -21.63 -32.73 -48.20
C LEU A 8 -22.25 -33.15 -46.85
N ALA A 9 -21.56 -33.99 -46.08
CA ALA A 9 -21.85 -34.17 -44.67
C ALA A 9 -21.03 -33.14 -43.88
N SER A 10 -21.64 -31.99 -43.63
CA SER A 10 -21.13 -30.95 -42.73
C SER A 10 -21.10 -31.49 -41.28
N ILE A 11 -19.92 -31.84 -40.78
CA ILE A 11 -19.68 -32.00 -39.35
C ILE A 11 -19.38 -30.59 -38.82
N ALA A 12 -20.42 -29.90 -38.34
CA ALA A 12 -20.29 -28.66 -37.61
C ALA A 12 -19.81 -28.97 -36.18
N CYS A 13 -18.50 -28.99 -35.97
CA CYS A 13 -17.91 -28.96 -34.63
C CYS A 13 -18.25 -27.61 -33.98
N ALA A 14 -19.21 -27.60 -33.06
CA ALA A 14 -19.49 -26.46 -32.19
C ALA A 14 -18.28 -26.24 -31.27
N PHE A 15 -17.40 -25.32 -31.67
CA PHE A 15 -16.35 -24.79 -30.81
C PHE A 15 -17.01 -23.92 -29.72
N VAL A 16 -17.27 -24.51 -28.56
CA VAL A 16 -17.59 -23.76 -27.34
C VAL A 16 -16.29 -23.12 -26.86
N ALA A 17 -16.06 -21.86 -27.25
CA ALA A 17 -14.97 -21.06 -26.72
C ALA A 17 -15.30 -20.67 -25.27
N LEU A 18 -14.76 -21.43 -24.30
CA LEU A 18 -14.71 -21.00 -22.91
C LEU A 18 -13.77 -19.78 -22.81
N ALA A 19 -14.34 -18.59 -22.85
CA ALA A 19 -13.64 -17.38 -22.44
C ALA A 19 -13.48 -17.41 -20.92
N ALA A 20 -12.38 -18.00 -20.43
CA ALA A 20 -11.95 -17.84 -19.05
C ALA A 20 -11.52 -16.39 -18.87
N GLY A 21 -12.40 -15.56 -18.29
CA GLY A 21 -12.07 -14.20 -17.88
C GLY A 21 -10.97 -14.25 -16.83
N THR A 22 -9.81 -13.70 -17.14
CA THR A 22 -8.73 -13.51 -16.18
C THR A 22 -9.20 -12.46 -15.16
N ALA A 23 -9.55 -12.91 -13.95
CA ALA A 23 -9.72 -12.01 -12.82
C ALA A 23 -8.35 -11.43 -12.46
N GLY A 24 -7.99 -10.31 -13.10
CA GLY A 24 -6.75 -9.61 -12.83
C GLY A 24 -6.79 -9.04 -11.41
N ALA A 25 -6.00 -9.61 -10.51
CA ALA A 25 -5.82 -9.07 -9.16
C ALA A 25 -5.33 -7.62 -9.26
N GLN A 26 -6.16 -6.67 -8.81
CA GLN A 26 -5.83 -5.25 -8.89
C GLN A 26 -4.87 -4.90 -7.77
N THR A 27 -3.73 -4.28 -8.10
CA THR A 27 -2.75 -3.82 -7.10
C THR A 27 -2.86 -2.31 -6.90
N PHE A 28 -3.05 -1.89 -5.66
CA PHE A 28 -3.14 -0.50 -5.24
C PHE A 28 -1.86 -0.10 -4.52
N GLN A 29 -1.22 0.97 -4.97
CA GLN A 29 -0.02 1.49 -4.34
C GLN A 29 -0.37 2.72 -3.52
N LEU A 30 -0.18 2.63 -2.20
CA LEU A 30 -0.33 3.72 -1.25
C LEU A 30 1.02 4.04 -0.62
N GLU A 31 1.13 5.22 -0.04
CA GLU A 31 2.24 5.57 0.84
C GLU A 31 1.78 5.52 2.30
N VAL A 32 2.74 5.41 3.22
CA VAL A 32 2.47 5.55 4.66
C VAL A 32 1.82 6.91 4.91
N ASP A 33 0.80 6.92 5.77
CA ASP A 33 -0.04 8.05 6.14
C ASP A 33 -0.86 8.66 4.98
N GLN A 34 -0.86 8.04 3.80
CA GLN A 34 -1.73 8.42 2.69
C GLN A 34 -3.06 7.65 2.69
N THR A 35 -4.07 8.30 2.13
CA THR A 35 -5.42 7.76 1.97
C THR A 35 -5.85 7.79 0.51
N GLN A 36 -6.50 6.72 0.05
CA GLN A 36 -7.02 6.65 -1.31
C GLN A 36 -8.48 6.17 -1.31
N PRO A 37 -9.38 6.87 -2.01
CA PRO A 37 -10.76 6.41 -2.16
C PRO A 37 -10.82 5.21 -3.10
N LEU A 38 -11.55 4.18 -2.69
CA LEU A 38 -11.84 3.00 -3.48
C LEU A 38 -13.34 2.96 -3.76
N ARG A 39 -13.69 2.89 -5.05
CA ARG A 39 -15.06 2.97 -5.54
C ARG A 39 -15.46 1.65 -6.18
N PHE A 40 -16.63 1.15 -5.80
CA PHE A 40 -17.18 -0.10 -6.31
C PHE A 40 -18.30 0.17 -7.32
N GLN A 41 -18.42 -0.69 -8.33
CA GLN A 41 -19.51 -0.65 -9.31
C GLN A 41 -20.83 -1.15 -8.73
N ARG A 42 -20.76 -2.03 -7.72
CA ARG A 42 -21.91 -2.64 -7.03
C ARG A 42 -21.81 -2.34 -5.54
N PRO A 43 -22.93 -2.25 -4.81
CA PRO A 43 -22.91 -2.05 -3.37
C PRO A 43 -22.28 -3.25 -2.66
N VAL A 44 -21.40 -2.97 -1.71
CA VAL A 44 -20.76 -3.92 -0.80
C VAL A 44 -21.28 -3.72 0.62
N THR A 45 -21.38 -4.83 1.34
CA THR A 45 -21.88 -4.88 2.73
C THR A 45 -20.79 -5.27 3.72
N GLY A 46 -19.70 -5.86 3.24
CA GLY A 46 -18.57 -6.26 4.06
C GLY A 46 -17.25 -5.98 3.36
N VAL A 47 -16.25 -5.67 4.17
CA VAL A 47 -14.86 -5.54 3.72
C VAL A 47 -13.96 -6.27 4.70
N VAL A 48 -12.96 -6.96 4.18
CA VAL A 48 -11.97 -7.71 4.94
C VAL A 48 -10.60 -7.22 4.50
N VAL A 49 -9.78 -6.85 5.47
CA VAL A 49 -8.37 -6.50 5.27
C VAL A 49 -7.52 -7.57 5.91
N GLY A 50 -6.55 -8.12 5.17
CA GLY A 50 -5.70 -9.19 5.67
C GLY A 50 -4.88 -8.81 6.89
N ASN A 51 -4.33 -7.58 6.91
CA ASN A 51 -3.56 -7.05 8.04
C ASN A 51 -3.84 -5.56 8.29
N ALA A 52 -4.61 -5.28 9.34
CA ALA A 52 -4.98 -3.93 9.79
C ALA A 52 -3.82 -3.07 10.33
N ASN A 53 -2.65 -3.65 10.56
CA ASN A 53 -1.44 -2.90 10.93
C ASN A 53 -0.74 -2.29 9.70
N ILE A 54 -0.94 -2.86 8.50
CA ILE A 54 -0.35 -2.38 7.24
C ILE A 54 -1.27 -1.35 6.60
N ALA A 55 -2.54 -1.70 6.42
CA ALA A 55 -3.56 -0.81 5.87
C ALA A 55 -4.86 -0.94 6.65
N ASP A 56 -5.63 0.14 6.71
CA ASP A 56 -6.94 0.18 7.38
C ASP A 56 -7.97 0.81 6.44
N VAL A 57 -9.25 0.64 6.76
CA VAL A 57 -10.35 1.09 5.90
C VAL A 57 -11.41 1.85 6.67
N ILE A 58 -11.84 2.97 6.10
CA ILE A 58 -12.92 3.78 6.62
C ILE A 58 -14.07 3.70 5.63
N VAL A 59 -15.18 3.10 6.06
CA VAL A 59 -16.37 2.94 5.22
C VAL A 59 -17.16 4.26 5.21
N HIS A 60 -17.36 4.84 4.03
CA HIS A 60 -18.18 6.04 3.88
C HIS A 60 -19.62 5.67 3.50
N ASP A 61 -19.78 4.85 2.47
CA ASP A 61 -21.07 4.32 2.03
C ASP A 61 -20.91 2.93 1.39
N ALA A 62 -22.00 2.33 0.89
CA ALA A 62 -21.98 1.00 0.30
C ALA A 62 -21.16 0.88 -1.01
N ARG A 63 -20.73 1.98 -1.62
CA ARG A 63 -19.96 2.01 -2.87
C ARG A 63 -18.62 2.71 -2.74
N VAL A 64 -18.35 3.39 -1.64
CA VAL A 64 -17.14 4.17 -1.40
C VAL A 64 -16.57 3.84 -0.03
N LEU A 65 -15.31 3.44 -0.03
CA LEU A 65 -14.50 3.36 1.17
C LEU A 65 -13.16 4.08 0.96
N PHE A 66 -12.53 4.48 2.04
CA PHE A 66 -11.19 5.06 2.02
C PHE A 66 -10.22 4.04 2.60
N VAL A 67 -9.17 3.74 1.84
CA VAL A 67 -8.06 2.90 2.30
C VAL A 67 -6.96 3.81 2.84
N VAL A 68 -6.49 3.53 4.05
CA VAL A 68 -5.43 4.26 4.76
C VAL A 68 -4.18 3.38 4.80
N GLY A 69 -3.04 3.86 4.32
CA GLY A 69 -1.75 3.20 4.53
C GLY A 69 -1.20 3.54 5.91
N LYS A 70 -0.97 2.54 6.78
CA LYS A 70 -0.47 2.74 8.15
C LYS A 70 1.00 2.39 8.30
N SER A 71 1.44 1.31 7.67
CA SER A 71 2.83 0.84 7.76
C SER A 71 3.26 0.21 6.44
N GLN A 72 4.56 0.26 6.17
CA GLN A 72 5.13 -0.34 4.97
C GLN A 72 4.85 -1.84 4.91
N GLY A 73 4.48 -2.32 3.72
CA GLY A 73 4.20 -3.74 3.50
C GLY A 73 3.17 -3.97 2.42
N THR A 74 2.81 -5.24 2.27
CA THR A 74 1.79 -5.67 1.32
C THR A 74 0.70 -6.41 2.08
N THR A 75 -0.55 -6.05 1.85
CA THR A 75 -1.72 -6.75 2.41
C THR A 75 -2.80 -6.92 1.36
N GLU A 76 -3.79 -7.75 1.65
CA GLU A 76 -4.92 -8.01 0.76
C GLU A 76 -6.18 -7.33 1.28
N ILE A 77 -7.04 -6.91 0.36
CA ILE A 77 -8.37 -6.39 0.66
C ILE A 77 -9.41 -7.12 -0.21
N THR A 78 -10.48 -7.54 0.43
CA THR A 78 -11.61 -8.22 -0.22
C THR A 78 -12.91 -7.58 0.23
N ALA A 79 -13.77 -7.22 -0.71
CA ALA A 79 -15.08 -6.65 -0.44
C ALA A 79 -16.19 -7.57 -0.98
N VAL A 80 -17.24 -7.76 -0.19
CA VAL A 80 -18.33 -8.72 -0.43
C VAL A 80 -19.69 -8.04 -0.43
N ASP A 81 -20.62 -8.59 -1.21
CA ASP A 81 -22.03 -8.18 -1.21
C ASP A 81 -22.85 -8.89 -0.13
N ALA A 82 -24.14 -8.52 -0.02
CA ALA A 82 -25.06 -9.07 0.98
C ALA A 82 -25.28 -10.59 0.83
N ALA A 83 -25.01 -11.16 -0.34
CA ALA A 83 -25.10 -12.58 -0.61
C ALA A 83 -23.76 -13.31 -0.36
N GLY A 84 -22.73 -12.59 0.11
CA GLY A 84 -21.40 -13.13 0.39
C GLY A 84 -20.54 -13.30 -0.86
N ASN A 85 -20.95 -12.78 -2.02
CA ASN A 85 -20.14 -12.86 -3.23
C ASN A 85 -19.04 -11.79 -3.20
N THR A 86 -17.83 -12.15 -3.60
CA THR A 86 -16.74 -11.20 -3.78
C THR A 86 -17.07 -10.22 -4.90
N VAL A 87 -17.23 -8.96 -4.55
CA VAL A 87 -17.45 -7.84 -5.49
C VAL A 87 -16.10 -7.30 -5.97
N PHE A 88 -15.10 -7.34 -5.11
CA PHE A 88 -13.76 -6.82 -5.38
C PHE A 88 -12.73 -7.56 -4.52
N SER A 89 -11.59 -7.86 -5.12
CA SER A 89 -10.41 -8.38 -4.43
C SER A 89 -9.17 -7.74 -5.05
N GLY A 90 -8.23 -7.37 -4.20
CA GLY A 90 -6.99 -6.73 -4.63
C GLY A 90 -5.94 -6.69 -3.55
N THR A 91 -4.75 -6.28 -3.96
CA THR A 91 -3.58 -6.19 -3.09
C THR A 91 -3.25 -4.72 -2.83
N ILE A 92 -3.09 -4.34 -1.56
CA ILE A 92 -2.63 -3.03 -1.13
C ILE A 92 -1.14 -3.12 -0.84
N GLN A 93 -0.35 -2.35 -1.57
CA GLN A 93 1.08 -2.19 -1.36
C GLN A 93 1.35 -0.80 -0.77
N VAL A 94 1.73 -0.76 0.51
CA VAL A 94 2.08 0.47 1.22
C VAL A 94 3.59 0.65 1.15
N ARG A 95 4.02 1.73 0.52
CA ARG A 95 5.43 2.14 0.46
C ARG A 95 5.73 3.18 1.53
N PRO A 96 6.98 3.28 2.01
CA PRO A 96 7.36 4.38 2.86
C PRO A 96 7.14 5.71 2.13
N SER A 97 6.67 6.72 2.86
CA SER A 97 6.63 8.09 2.35
C SER A 97 8.05 8.59 2.09
N ASN A 98 8.29 9.32 0.99
CA ASN A 98 9.55 10.03 0.72
C ASN A 98 10.80 9.17 0.38
N VAL A 99 10.64 7.95 -0.15
CA VAL A 99 11.82 7.15 -0.58
C VAL A 99 12.48 7.71 -1.84
N ARG A 100 11.74 8.43 -2.70
CA ARG A 100 12.27 8.86 -4.01
C ARG A 100 13.38 9.89 -3.95
N ASP A 101 13.41 10.71 -2.90
CA ASP A 101 14.42 11.74 -2.74
C ASP A 101 15.47 11.37 -1.69
N MET A 102 15.32 10.23 -1.00
CA MET A 102 16.25 9.80 0.04
C MET A 102 17.41 8.98 -0.56
N ILE A 103 18.63 9.48 -0.41
CA ILE A 103 19.85 8.77 -0.75
C ILE A 103 20.62 8.38 0.51
N THR A 104 21.38 7.29 0.41
CA THR A 104 22.33 6.89 1.45
C THR A 104 23.74 7.18 0.97
N ILE A 105 24.45 8.03 1.72
CA ILE A 105 25.85 8.40 1.49
C ILE A 105 26.73 7.59 2.46
N GLN A 106 27.70 6.86 1.91
CA GLN A 106 28.65 6.04 2.66
C GLN A 106 30.03 6.71 2.65
N ARG A 107 30.50 7.20 3.80
CA ARG A 107 31.82 7.84 3.98
C ARG A 107 32.68 7.03 4.96
N GLY A 108 33.29 5.97 4.45
CA GLY A 108 34.08 5.06 5.27
C GLY A 108 33.19 4.29 6.25
N LYS A 109 33.30 4.60 7.56
CA LYS A 109 32.45 4.01 8.62
C LYS A 109 31.19 4.83 8.90
N GLU A 110 31.08 6.03 8.34
CA GLU A 110 29.94 6.92 8.52
C GLU A 110 28.89 6.66 7.44
N ILE A 111 27.69 6.29 7.87
CA ILE A 111 26.52 6.08 7.01
C ILE A 111 25.59 7.25 7.25
N SER A 112 25.30 8.03 6.21
CA SER A 112 24.36 9.14 6.31
C SER A 112 23.23 9.10 5.31
N THR A 113 22.01 9.34 5.78
CA THR A 113 20.82 9.43 4.92
C THR A 113 20.46 10.89 4.66
N ALA A 114 20.24 11.26 3.39
CA ALA A 114 19.95 12.64 2.99
C ALA A 114 18.81 12.69 1.98
N ILE A 115 18.03 13.77 2.00
CA ILE A 115 17.06 14.09 0.95
C ILE A 115 17.71 15.03 -0.05
N CYS A 116 17.76 14.64 -1.32
CA CYS A 116 18.38 15.44 -2.38
C CYS A 116 17.33 15.95 -3.37
N GLN A 117 17.23 17.26 -3.47
CA GLN A 117 16.67 17.95 -4.63
C GLN A 117 17.84 18.65 -5.35
N ASP A 118 17.87 19.98 -5.43
CA ASP A 118 19.05 20.73 -5.95
C ASP A 118 20.24 20.74 -4.98
N ARG A 119 19.96 20.55 -3.68
CA ARG A 119 20.95 20.39 -2.61
C ARG A 119 20.50 19.24 -1.70
N CYS A 120 21.46 18.50 -1.15
CA CYS A 120 21.19 17.40 -0.23
C CYS A 120 21.16 17.90 1.21
N ILE A 121 20.04 17.67 1.90
CA ILE A 121 19.87 17.99 3.31
C ILE A 121 19.91 16.67 4.09
N PRO A 122 20.80 16.51 5.09
CA PRO A 122 20.87 15.28 5.87
C PRO A 122 19.60 15.12 6.71
N ASN A 123 19.02 13.92 6.68
CA ASN A 123 17.95 13.54 7.57
C ASN A 123 18.56 13.11 8.90
N VAL A 124 18.15 13.73 10.00
CA VAL A 124 18.54 13.32 11.37
C VAL A 124 17.87 11.99 11.81
N HIS A 125 17.52 11.12 10.87
CA HIS A 125 16.86 9.86 11.16
C HIS A 125 17.91 8.81 11.53
N SER A 126 18.33 8.87 12.80
CA SER A 126 18.94 7.78 13.59
C SER A 126 19.74 6.75 12.79
N GLU A 127 20.70 7.22 12.01
CA GLU A 127 21.85 6.41 11.63
C GLU A 127 22.49 5.98 12.95
N GLY A 128 22.52 4.66 13.20
CA GLY A 128 22.92 4.02 14.46
C GLY A 128 24.39 4.19 14.82
N THR A 129 24.91 5.40 14.71
CA THR A 129 26.23 5.86 15.09
C THR A 129 26.08 6.85 16.24
N ALA A 130 27.04 6.85 17.15
CA ALA A 130 27.09 7.74 18.32
C ALA A 130 27.17 9.24 17.95
N GLN A 131 27.43 9.57 16.68
CA GLN A 131 27.48 10.94 16.18
C GLN A 131 26.11 11.40 15.65
N GLY A 132 25.37 10.53 14.96
CA GLY A 132 24.05 10.85 14.40
C GLY A 132 22.96 11.03 15.47
N ASN A 133 23.10 10.33 16.61
CA ASN A 133 22.18 10.45 17.73
C ASN A 133 22.53 11.57 18.72
N ALA A 134 23.71 12.18 18.63
CA ALA A 134 24.15 13.26 19.53
C ALA A 134 23.19 14.47 19.54
N PRO A 135 22.71 15.02 18.41
CA PRO A 135 21.75 16.13 18.43
C PRO A 135 20.38 15.71 18.96
N ALA A 136 19.95 14.47 18.71
CA ALA A 136 18.70 13.93 19.25
C ALA A 136 18.77 13.74 20.79
N ILE A 137 19.87 13.20 21.29
CA ILE A 137 20.16 13.04 22.73
C ILE A 137 20.30 14.41 23.41
N ALA A 138 21.01 15.36 22.80
CA ALA A 138 21.12 16.72 23.30
C ALA A 138 19.75 17.40 23.37
N ALA A 139 18.93 17.23 22.34
CA ALA A 139 17.57 17.75 22.34
C ALA A 139 16.72 17.09 23.43
N ILE A 140 16.82 15.77 23.67
CA ILE A 140 16.11 15.07 24.77
C ILE A 140 16.57 15.60 26.15
N ASN A 141 17.87 15.76 26.36
CA ASN A 141 18.46 16.27 27.60
C ASN A 141 18.05 17.73 27.88
N ALA A 142 17.92 18.56 26.84
CA ALA A 142 17.43 19.92 27.00
C ALA A 142 15.97 19.95 27.51
N ARG A 143 15.09 19.07 27.00
CA ARG A 143 13.68 19.00 27.45
C ARG A 143 13.55 18.43 28.85
N SER A 144 14.35 17.43 29.22
CA SER A 144 14.32 16.86 30.58
C SER A 144 14.84 17.84 31.64
N GLY A 145 15.72 18.78 31.28
CA GLY A 145 16.14 19.88 32.16
C GLY A 145 14.99 20.82 32.56
N PHE A 146 14.03 21.07 31.68
CA PHE A 146 12.85 21.88 32.00
C PHE A 146 11.86 21.15 32.94
N ALA A 147 11.83 19.82 32.92
CA ALA A 147 10.99 19.03 33.81
C ALA A 147 11.59 18.90 35.23
N ALA A 148 12.91 19.02 35.39
CA ALA A 148 13.59 18.94 36.69
C ALA A 148 13.61 20.28 37.47
N GLY A 149 13.25 21.40 36.84
CA GLY A 149 13.41 22.75 37.39
C GLY A 149 12.21 23.37 38.12
N SER A 150 11.04 22.71 38.19
CA SER A 150 9.82 23.31 38.80
C SER A 150 9.58 22.95 40.28
N GLY A 151 10.52 22.24 40.92
CA GLY A 151 10.34 21.64 42.26
C GLY A 151 11.07 22.30 43.42
N SER A 152 11.37 23.61 43.40
CA SER A 152 11.91 24.31 44.58
C SER A 152 11.29 25.70 44.79
N ARG A 153 10.05 25.68 45.29
CA ARG A 153 9.51 26.75 46.15
C ARG A 153 8.98 26.11 47.42
N GLN A 154 9.80 26.14 48.47
CA GLN A 154 9.50 26.64 49.81
C GLN A 154 10.75 26.52 50.68
#